data_AF-A0A7S2QEW8-F1
#
_entry.id   AF-A0A7S2QEW8-F1
#
_cell.length_a   1.000
_cell.length_b   1.000
_cell.length_c   1.000
_cell.angle_alpha   90.00
_cell.angle_beta   90.00
_cell.angle_gamma   90.00
#
_symmetry.space_group_name_H-M   'P 1'
#
loop_
_entity.id
_entity.type
_entity.pdbx_description
1 polymer ?
#
loop_
_entity_poly.entity_id
_entity_poly.type
_entity_poly.pdbx_seq_one_letter_code
_entity_poly.pdbx_strand_id
1 'polypeptide(L)'
;DAVRHVISLGCRCSQAAAFRDLGRRRYACPFDWIFSSASMVLHCLRDDFRSFLDREQYFLNATVFDAIGLRPGAAPRERRLIGHRLYSEMTAGVGRGTIFNHRDPLGSPEDLEYLARAVERFRLVLQRTAERKMFVILNLNKQLWVEEDIRAIFDELCVRTDTFDLVAVDCVRNLGRAATGASAEELVRETRHGDRGVKSLLVYRFPCIGDNTGSYFREDADAERLRALLL
;
A
#
# COMPACT_ATOMS: atom_id res chain seq x y z
N ASP A 1 -6.95 12.16 -20.38
CA ASP A 1 -6.47 10.76 -20.25
C ASP A 1 -6.62 10.21 -18.85
N ALA A 2 -7.57 9.30 -18.67
CA ALA A 2 -7.90 8.72 -17.37
C ALA A 2 -6.87 7.68 -16.92
N VAL A 3 -6.53 7.68 -15.63
CA VAL A 3 -5.73 6.61 -15.00
C VAL A 3 -6.50 5.29 -15.11
N ARG A 4 -5.86 4.27 -15.69
CA ARG A 4 -6.49 2.95 -15.90
C ARG A 4 -6.33 2.04 -14.69
N HIS A 5 -5.16 2.09 -14.05
CA HIS A 5 -4.83 1.22 -12.92
C HIS A 5 -4.43 2.06 -11.72
N VAL A 6 -5.12 1.87 -10.58
CA VAL A 6 -4.75 2.50 -9.30
C VAL A 6 -4.35 1.38 -8.34
N ILE A 7 -3.10 1.41 -7.89
CA ILE A 7 -2.46 0.30 -7.18
C ILE A 7 -1.92 0.80 -5.85
N SER A 8 -2.35 0.18 -4.76
CA SER A 8 -1.74 0.40 -3.45
C SER A 8 -0.40 -0.34 -3.37
N LEU A 9 0.62 0.35 -2.86
CA LEU A 9 1.88 -0.24 -2.41
C LEU A 9 1.97 -0.29 -0.87
N GLY A 10 0.87 0.01 -0.17
CA GLY A 10 0.75 0.01 1.29
C GLY A 10 1.09 1.36 1.94
N CYS A 11 1.35 1.46 3.24
CA CYS A 11 1.74 0.42 4.22
C CYS A 11 0.60 -0.34 4.92
N ARG A 12 -0.67 0.02 4.67
CA ARG A 12 -1.84 -0.61 5.31
C ARG A 12 -2.87 -1.07 4.28
N CYS A 13 -3.51 -2.20 4.57
CA CYS A 13 -4.57 -2.82 3.77
C CYS A 13 -5.78 -1.91 3.47
N SER A 14 -6.01 -0.94 4.33
CA SER A 14 -7.14 -0.02 4.24
C SER A 14 -7.12 0.93 3.05
N GLN A 15 -5.94 1.23 2.50
CA GLN A 15 -5.83 2.06 1.30
C GLN A 15 -6.53 1.40 0.12
N ALA A 16 -6.37 0.08 -0.01
CA ALA A 16 -7.03 -0.68 -1.05
C ALA A 16 -8.55 -0.71 -0.85
N ALA A 17 -9.02 -0.69 0.42
CA ALA A 17 -10.43 -0.52 0.73
C ALA A 17 -10.94 0.87 0.30
N ALA A 18 -10.20 1.94 0.60
CA ALA A 18 -10.54 3.30 0.15
C ALA A 18 -10.64 3.36 -1.39
N PHE A 19 -9.65 2.84 -2.13
CA PHE A 19 -9.72 2.84 -3.60
C PHE A 19 -10.86 2.00 -4.17
N ARG A 20 -11.26 0.92 -3.49
CA ARG A 20 -12.45 0.15 -3.85
C ARG A 20 -13.71 0.99 -3.68
N ASP A 21 -13.85 1.67 -2.54
CA ASP A 21 -15.05 2.44 -2.21
C ASP A 21 -15.16 3.70 -3.10
N LEU A 22 -14.03 4.17 -3.64
CA LEU A 22 -13.94 5.20 -4.68
C LEU A 22 -14.22 4.69 -6.11
N GLY A 23 -14.44 3.39 -6.31
CA GLY A 23 -14.61 2.77 -7.63
C GLY A 23 -13.35 2.81 -8.51
N ARG A 24 -12.17 3.06 -7.92
CA ARG A 24 -10.89 3.17 -8.64
C ARG A 24 -10.07 1.88 -8.63
N ARG A 25 -10.32 0.99 -7.66
CA ARG A 25 -9.66 -0.32 -7.60
C ARG A 25 -10.37 -1.33 -8.49
N ARG A 26 -9.69 -1.80 -9.53
CA ARG A 26 -10.23 -2.79 -10.49
C ARG A 26 -10.04 -4.24 -10.05
N TYR A 27 -8.97 -4.52 -9.30
CA TYR A 27 -8.61 -5.85 -8.83
C TYR A 27 -7.71 -5.71 -7.60
N ALA A 28 -7.55 -6.80 -6.86
CA ALA A 28 -6.68 -6.82 -5.69
C ALA A 28 -5.22 -7.08 -6.06
N CYS A 29 -4.30 -6.34 -5.45
CA CYS A 29 -2.85 -6.48 -5.60
C CYS A 29 -2.20 -7.08 -4.33
N PRO A 30 -0.93 -7.51 -4.36
CA PRO A 30 -0.32 -8.25 -3.24
C PRO A 30 -0.23 -7.43 -1.95
N PHE A 31 -0.17 -6.10 -2.05
CA PHE A 31 -0.07 -5.20 -0.89
C PHE A 31 -1.43 -4.77 -0.30
N ASP A 32 -2.54 -5.15 -0.93
CA ASP A 32 -3.89 -4.71 -0.52
C ASP A 32 -4.38 -5.30 0.80
N TRP A 33 -3.78 -6.40 1.26
CA TRP A 33 -4.31 -7.21 2.36
C TRP A 33 -3.25 -7.48 3.43
N ILE A 34 -2.16 -6.73 3.41
CA ILE A 34 -1.01 -6.94 4.29
C ILE A 34 -0.54 -5.63 4.89
N PHE A 35 0.34 -5.73 5.88
CA PHE A 35 1.21 -4.63 6.26
C PHE A 35 2.49 -4.68 5.43
N SER A 36 2.89 -3.54 4.88
CA SER A 36 4.11 -3.39 4.09
C SER A 36 4.84 -2.10 4.46
N SER A 37 6.03 -1.90 3.90
CA SER A 37 6.82 -0.67 3.98
C SER A 37 7.44 -0.40 2.61
N ALA A 38 7.97 0.80 2.40
CA ALA A 38 8.66 1.13 1.15
C ALA A 38 9.86 0.18 0.91
N SER A 39 10.68 -0.08 1.93
CA SER A 39 11.78 -1.06 1.86
C SER A 39 11.32 -2.48 1.47
N MET A 40 10.21 -2.96 2.05
CA MET A 40 9.63 -4.25 1.67
C MET A 40 9.16 -4.26 0.20
N VAL A 41 8.45 -3.21 -0.24
CA VAL A 41 7.97 -3.10 -1.63
C VAL A 41 9.15 -3.09 -2.61
N LEU A 42 10.18 -2.31 -2.31
CA LEU A 42 11.41 -2.25 -3.10
C LEU A 42 12.06 -3.63 -3.22
N HIS A 43 12.18 -4.36 -2.10
CA HIS A 43 12.70 -5.72 -2.11
C HIS A 43 11.85 -6.65 -2.98
N CYS A 44 10.52 -6.64 -2.82
CA CYS A 44 9.60 -7.43 -3.63
C CYS A 44 9.74 -7.13 -5.14
N LEU A 45 9.92 -5.87 -5.52
CA LEU A 45 10.16 -5.50 -6.91
C LEU A 45 11.48 -6.10 -7.40
N ARG A 46 12.59 -5.83 -6.70
CA ARG A 46 13.93 -6.27 -7.11
C ARG A 46 14.09 -7.78 -7.17
N ASP A 47 13.53 -8.50 -6.21
CA ASP A 47 13.57 -9.95 -6.11
C ASP A 47 12.44 -10.66 -6.89
N ASP A 48 11.63 -9.89 -7.64
CA ASP A 48 10.45 -10.40 -8.37
C ASP A 48 9.54 -11.29 -7.49
N PHE A 49 9.32 -10.86 -6.25
CA PHE A 49 8.47 -11.53 -5.26
C PHE A 49 8.90 -12.96 -4.87
N ARG A 50 10.13 -13.41 -5.19
CA ARG A 50 10.57 -14.78 -4.85
C ARG A 50 10.53 -15.02 -3.34
N SER A 51 11.19 -14.19 -2.53
CA SER A 51 11.12 -14.30 -1.06
C SER A 51 9.70 -14.09 -0.54
N PHE A 52 8.91 -13.22 -1.18
CA PHE A 52 7.53 -12.94 -0.74
C PHE A 52 6.59 -14.13 -0.89
N LEU A 53 6.82 -15.00 -1.86
CA LEU A 53 6.04 -16.22 -2.08
C LEU A 53 6.69 -17.47 -1.47
N ASP A 54 7.85 -17.33 -0.84
CA ASP A 54 8.56 -18.43 -0.18
C ASP A 54 7.90 -18.79 1.16
N ARG A 55 7.33 -20.00 1.21
CA ARG A 55 6.64 -20.51 2.40
C ARG A 55 7.56 -20.67 3.60
N GLU A 56 8.87 -20.88 3.39
CA GLU A 56 9.84 -21.04 4.49
C GLU A 56 10.05 -19.73 5.28
N GLN A 57 9.71 -18.61 4.65
CA GLN A 57 9.74 -17.30 5.30
C GLN A 57 8.54 -17.07 6.23
N TYR A 58 7.47 -17.86 6.12
CA TYR A 58 6.26 -17.61 6.89
C TYR A 58 6.33 -18.25 8.27
N PHE A 59 5.75 -17.58 9.27
CA PHE A 59 5.58 -18.14 10.60
C PHE A 59 4.29 -17.64 11.24
N LEU A 60 3.70 -18.43 12.14
CA LEU A 60 2.57 -18.00 12.94
C LEU A 60 3.07 -16.95 13.95
N ASN A 61 2.62 -15.70 13.80
CA ASN A 61 3.01 -14.61 14.68
C ASN A 61 2.10 -14.53 15.92
N ALA A 62 0.79 -14.65 15.70
CA ALA A 62 -0.20 -14.61 16.77
C ALA A 62 -1.54 -15.19 16.31
N THR A 63 -2.42 -15.46 17.26
CA THR A 63 -3.82 -15.82 17.04
C THR A 63 -4.70 -14.83 17.78
N VAL A 64 -5.73 -14.32 17.11
CA VAL A 64 -6.68 -13.35 17.69
C VAL A 64 -8.11 -13.78 17.44
N PHE A 65 -9.05 -13.33 18.26
CA PHE A 65 -10.48 -13.61 18.13
C PHE A 65 -11.23 -12.31 17.83
N ASP A 66 -11.54 -12.07 16.55
CA ASP A 66 -12.21 -10.85 16.10
C ASP A 66 -13.02 -11.07 14.81
N ALA A 67 -13.70 -10.02 14.35
CA ALA A 67 -14.49 -10.03 13.12
C ALA A 67 -13.80 -9.27 11.96
N ILE A 68 -12.48 -9.02 12.04
CA ILE A 68 -11.78 -8.24 11.01
C ILE A 68 -11.75 -8.99 9.68
N GLY A 69 -12.15 -8.31 8.61
CA GLY A 69 -12.26 -8.89 7.27
C GLY A 69 -13.55 -9.68 7.03
N LEU A 70 -14.46 -9.72 8.00
CA LEU A 70 -15.81 -10.28 7.85
C LEU A 70 -16.83 -9.21 7.48
N ARG A 71 -18.04 -9.65 7.10
CA ARG A 71 -19.17 -8.74 6.84
C ARG A 71 -19.64 -8.09 8.16
N PRO A 72 -20.18 -6.86 8.13
CA PRO A 72 -20.78 -6.25 9.31
C PRO A 72 -21.82 -7.18 9.96
N GLY A 73 -21.75 -7.32 11.29
CA GLY A 73 -22.63 -8.19 12.06
C GLY A 73 -22.24 -9.68 12.10
N ALA A 74 -21.18 -10.10 11.39
CA ALA A 74 -20.66 -11.46 11.51
C ALA A 74 -20.09 -11.73 12.91
N ALA A 75 -20.32 -12.94 13.42
CA ALA A 75 -19.70 -13.38 14.67
C ALA A 75 -18.16 -13.36 14.55
N PRO A 76 -17.44 -12.94 15.61
CA PRO A 76 -16.00 -13.05 15.65
C PRO A 76 -15.54 -14.50 15.44
N ARG A 77 -14.35 -14.67 14.87
CA ARG A 77 -13.71 -15.96 14.66
C ARG A 77 -12.26 -15.90 15.07
N GLU A 78 -11.67 -17.07 15.23
CA GLU A 78 -10.23 -17.18 15.30
C GLU A 78 -9.60 -16.75 13.95
N ARG A 79 -8.60 -15.88 14.04
CA ARG A 79 -7.83 -15.37 12.92
C ARG A 79 -6.34 -15.50 13.23
N ARG A 80 -5.62 -16.20 12.36
CA ARG A 80 -4.17 -16.37 12.43
C ARG A 80 -3.49 -15.17 11.79
N LEU A 81 -2.54 -14.59 12.51
CA LEU A 81 -1.70 -13.50 12.06
C LEU A 81 -0.36 -14.08 11.62
N ILE A 82 0.00 -13.91 10.35
CA ILE A 82 1.20 -14.54 9.79
C ILE A 82 2.30 -13.49 9.63
N GLY A 83 3.46 -13.79 10.19
CA GLY A 83 4.69 -13.02 10.02
C GLY A 83 5.52 -13.51 8.83
N HIS A 84 6.56 -12.77 8.50
CA HIS A 84 7.52 -13.11 7.45
C HIS A 84 8.93 -12.82 7.94
N ARG A 85 9.83 -13.81 7.96
CA ARG A 85 11.16 -13.69 8.58
C ARG A 85 11.94 -12.46 8.09
N LEU A 86 11.93 -12.20 6.79
CA LEU A 86 12.53 -11.00 6.22
C LEU A 86 11.72 -9.71 6.47
N TYR A 87 10.42 -9.71 6.20
CA TYR A 87 9.65 -8.45 6.14
C TYR A 87 9.10 -7.98 7.47
N SER A 88 8.94 -8.85 8.46
CA SER A 88 8.46 -8.48 9.80
C SER A 88 9.37 -7.43 10.46
N GLU A 89 10.67 -7.44 10.16
CA GLU A 89 11.62 -6.42 10.62
C GLU A 89 11.53 -5.13 9.79
N MET A 90 11.37 -5.26 8.47
CA MET A 90 11.27 -4.14 7.54
C MET A 90 10.04 -3.24 7.75
N THR A 91 9.04 -3.71 8.51
CA THR A 91 7.86 -2.91 8.87
C THR A 91 8.03 -2.16 10.20
N ALA A 92 9.24 -2.12 10.80
CA ALA A 92 9.53 -1.36 12.02
C ALA A 92 8.52 -1.60 13.16
N GLY A 93 8.06 -2.85 13.33
CA GLY A 93 7.09 -3.22 14.35
C GLY A 93 5.63 -2.86 14.03
N VAL A 94 5.35 -2.29 12.86
CA VAL A 94 3.97 -2.11 12.38
C VAL A 94 3.29 -3.47 12.27
N GLY A 95 2.09 -3.58 12.86
CA GLY A 95 1.39 -4.86 12.95
C GLY A 95 2.03 -5.85 13.93
N ARG A 96 2.96 -5.41 14.78
CA ARG A 96 3.70 -6.25 15.76
C ARG A 96 4.37 -7.45 15.08
N GLY A 97 5.05 -7.20 13.97
CA GLY A 97 5.68 -8.24 13.14
C GLY A 97 4.72 -9.05 12.27
N THR A 98 3.41 -8.78 12.31
CA THR A 98 2.45 -9.38 11.37
C THR A 98 2.65 -8.77 9.99
N ILE A 99 2.65 -9.60 8.95
CA ILE A 99 2.58 -9.17 7.55
C ILE A 99 1.21 -9.49 6.99
N PHE A 100 0.80 -10.75 7.04
CA PHE A 100 -0.52 -11.16 6.56
C PHE A 100 -1.51 -11.15 7.73
N ASN A 101 -2.34 -10.10 7.77
CA ASN A 101 -3.38 -9.95 8.78
C ASN A 101 -4.75 -10.42 8.28
N HIS A 102 -5.03 -10.46 6.99
CA HIS A 102 -6.35 -10.86 6.49
C HIS A 102 -6.45 -12.32 6.01
N ARG A 103 -5.33 -12.91 5.64
CA ARG A 103 -5.22 -14.23 4.99
C ARG A 103 -4.13 -15.05 5.66
N ASP A 104 -4.25 -16.37 5.56
CA ASP A 104 -3.32 -17.33 6.16
C ASP A 104 -2.58 -18.14 5.07
N PRO A 105 -1.58 -17.57 4.39
CA PRO A 105 -0.80 -18.30 3.38
C PRO A 105 0.08 -19.41 3.99
N LEU A 106 0.25 -19.45 5.32
CA LEU A 106 0.98 -20.50 6.02
C LEU A 106 0.12 -21.78 6.14
N GLY A 107 -1.10 -21.61 6.64
CA GLY A 107 -2.03 -22.70 6.94
C GLY A 107 -3.03 -23.04 5.83
N SER A 108 -3.29 -22.12 4.88
CA SER A 108 -4.26 -22.30 3.80
C SER A 108 -3.59 -22.28 2.41
N PRO A 109 -3.58 -23.41 1.68
CA PRO A 109 -3.14 -23.45 0.29
C PRO A 109 -3.91 -22.50 -0.63
N GLU A 110 -5.20 -22.29 -0.37
CA GLU A 110 -6.08 -21.42 -1.14
C GLU A 110 -5.69 -19.94 -0.99
N ASP A 111 -5.34 -19.52 0.23
CA ASP A 111 -4.85 -18.18 0.49
C ASP A 111 -3.46 -17.95 -0.11
N LEU A 112 -2.59 -18.97 -0.10
CA LEU A 112 -1.30 -18.90 -0.79
C LEU A 112 -1.48 -18.78 -2.31
N GLU A 113 -2.37 -19.58 -2.90
CA GLU A 113 -2.66 -19.51 -4.33
C GLU A 113 -3.27 -18.13 -4.69
N TYR A 114 -4.16 -17.61 -3.84
CA TYR A 114 -4.68 -16.25 -4.01
C TYR A 114 -3.58 -15.19 -3.98
N LEU A 115 -2.61 -15.32 -3.06
CA LEU A 115 -1.46 -14.43 -2.97
C LEU A 115 -0.62 -14.47 -4.25
N ALA A 116 -0.32 -15.67 -4.76
CA ALA A 116 0.40 -15.86 -6.02
C ALA A 116 -0.36 -15.22 -7.21
N ARG A 117 -1.68 -15.40 -7.30
CA ARG A 117 -2.50 -14.74 -8.32
C ARG A 117 -2.49 -13.21 -8.17
N ALA A 118 -2.40 -12.68 -6.95
CA ALA A 118 -2.29 -11.23 -6.74
C ALA A 118 -0.95 -10.69 -7.23
N VAL A 119 0.16 -11.40 -6.95
CA VAL A 119 1.48 -11.10 -7.51
C VAL A 119 1.45 -11.13 -9.03
N GLU A 120 0.83 -12.14 -9.63
CA GLU A 120 0.74 -12.24 -11.09
C GLU A 120 -0.02 -11.07 -11.71
N ARG A 121 -1.16 -10.67 -11.14
CA ARG A 121 -1.87 -9.46 -11.56
C ARG A 121 -0.98 -8.23 -11.48
N PHE A 122 -0.20 -8.08 -10.41
CA PHE A 122 0.70 -6.95 -10.27
C PHE A 122 1.83 -6.96 -11.31
N ARG A 123 2.39 -8.14 -11.64
CA ARG A 123 3.34 -8.29 -12.76
C ARG A 123 2.73 -7.88 -14.10
N LEU A 124 1.49 -8.27 -14.38
CA LEU A 124 0.76 -7.83 -15.57
C LEU A 124 0.58 -6.31 -15.61
N VAL A 125 0.32 -5.67 -14.46
CA VAL A 125 0.26 -4.20 -14.37
C VAL A 125 1.60 -3.55 -14.66
N LEU A 126 2.70 -4.17 -14.26
CA LEU A 126 4.04 -3.64 -14.53
C LEU A 126 4.45 -3.77 -16.00
N GLN A 127 3.75 -4.56 -16.81
CA GLN A 127 4.05 -4.66 -18.24
C GLN A 127 4.01 -3.29 -18.92
N ARG A 128 4.96 -3.10 -19.83
CA ARG A 128 5.11 -1.88 -20.62
C ARG A 128 3.93 -1.74 -21.59
N THR A 129 3.00 -0.86 -21.24
CA THR A 129 1.81 -0.52 -22.03
C THR A 129 1.62 1.00 -22.00
N ALA A 130 0.90 1.53 -22.99
CA ALA A 130 0.52 2.95 -23.03
C ALA A 130 -0.51 3.32 -21.94
N GLU A 131 -1.07 2.35 -21.23
CA GLU A 131 -2.06 2.57 -20.19
C GLU A 131 -1.44 3.28 -18.99
N ARG A 132 -2.01 4.42 -18.60
CA ARG A 132 -1.57 5.18 -17.43
C ARG A 132 -1.87 4.43 -16.14
N LYS A 133 -0.85 4.29 -15.30
CA LYS A 133 -0.89 3.61 -14.00
C LYS A 133 -0.65 4.64 -12.90
N MET A 134 -1.27 4.47 -11.74
CA MET A 134 -0.98 5.24 -10.54
C MET A 134 -0.66 4.26 -9.42
N PHE A 135 0.56 4.34 -8.92
CA PHE A 135 0.99 3.64 -7.73
C PHE A 135 0.89 4.60 -6.55
N VAL A 136 0.33 4.15 -5.43
CA VAL A 136 0.12 5.00 -4.26
C VAL A 136 0.77 4.38 -3.04
N ILE A 137 1.55 5.19 -2.33
CA ILE A 137 2.06 4.90 -0.98
C ILE A 137 1.41 5.92 -0.05
N LEU A 138 0.61 5.45 0.91
CA LEU A 138 0.06 6.34 1.95
C LEU A 138 0.65 5.94 3.31
N ASN A 139 1.56 6.75 3.82
CA ASN A 139 2.21 6.47 5.08
C ASN A 139 1.42 7.06 6.24
N LEU A 140 1.25 6.25 7.29
CA LEU A 140 0.61 6.67 8.55
C LEU A 140 1.55 6.53 9.75
N ASN A 141 2.77 6.03 9.53
CA ASN A 141 3.77 5.82 10.57
C ASN A 141 5.08 6.50 10.17
N LYS A 142 5.48 7.54 10.93
CA LYS A 142 6.72 8.27 10.70
C LYS A 142 7.96 7.38 10.60
N GLN A 143 8.00 6.26 11.32
CA GLN A 143 9.14 5.32 11.29
C GLN A 143 9.27 4.57 9.96
N LEU A 144 8.20 4.48 9.17
CA LEU A 144 8.20 3.84 7.85
C LEU A 144 8.44 4.84 6.70
N TRP A 145 8.51 6.14 7.01
CA TRP A 145 8.76 7.15 6.01
C TRP A 145 10.26 7.35 5.82
N VAL A 146 10.79 6.74 4.76
CA VAL A 146 12.17 6.91 4.31
C VAL A 146 12.09 7.37 2.84
N GLU A 147 12.45 8.63 2.58
CA GLU A 147 12.29 9.23 1.25
C GLU A 147 13.19 8.57 0.21
N GLU A 148 14.37 8.09 0.64
CA GLU A 148 15.29 7.33 -0.19
C GLU A 148 14.68 6.03 -0.71
N ASP A 149 13.90 5.32 0.11
CA ASP A 149 13.19 4.10 -0.32
C ASP A 149 12.10 4.43 -1.34
N ILE A 150 11.39 5.55 -1.18
CA ILE A 150 10.37 6.00 -2.13
C ILE A 150 11.00 6.33 -3.49
N ARG A 151 12.14 7.04 -3.48
CA ARG A 151 12.92 7.32 -4.70
C ARG A 151 13.43 6.04 -5.34
N ALA A 152 13.93 5.09 -4.56
CA ALA A 152 14.39 3.81 -5.07
C ALA A 152 13.25 2.98 -5.69
N ILE A 153 12.03 3.03 -5.12
CA ILE A 153 10.84 2.44 -5.75
C ILE A 153 10.54 3.15 -7.08
N PHE A 154 10.60 4.48 -7.12
CA PHE A 154 10.38 5.23 -8.36
C PHE A 154 11.36 4.81 -9.46
N ASP A 155 12.65 4.68 -9.13
CA ASP A 155 13.68 4.23 -10.05
C ASP A 155 13.44 2.79 -10.53
N GLU A 156 13.07 1.89 -9.63
CA GLU A 156 12.75 0.50 -9.97
C GLU A 156 11.51 0.41 -10.87
N LEU A 157 10.46 1.19 -10.60
CA LEU A 157 9.28 1.31 -11.47
C LEU A 157 9.64 1.91 -12.84
N CYS A 158 10.56 2.87 -12.90
CA CYS A 158 11.04 3.43 -14.16
C CYS A 158 11.67 2.36 -15.07
N VAL A 159 12.32 1.36 -14.49
CA VAL A 159 12.87 0.22 -15.25
C VAL A 159 11.76 -0.71 -15.73
N ARG A 160 10.66 -0.85 -14.98
CA ARG A 160 9.63 -1.87 -15.24
C ARG A 160 8.48 -1.41 -16.13
N THR A 161 8.04 -0.16 -16.01
CA THR A 161 6.88 0.38 -16.75
C THR A 161 7.15 1.77 -17.36
N ASP A 162 6.33 2.18 -18.32
CA ASP A 162 6.57 3.34 -19.18
C ASP A 162 5.71 4.57 -18.85
N THR A 163 4.43 4.40 -18.54
CA THR A 163 3.49 5.51 -18.27
C THR A 163 2.86 5.36 -16.89
N PHE A 164 3.36 6.10 -15.90
CA PHE A 164 2.83 6.02 -14.54
C PHE A 164 3.11 7.26 -13.69
N ASP A 165 2.32 7.38 -12.62
CA ASP A 165 2.59 8.28 -11.50
C ASP A 165 2.83 7.43 -10.24
N LEU A 166 3.89 7.71 -9.49
CA LEU A 166 4.05 7.26 -8.11
C LEU A 166 3.69 8.41 -7.19
N VAL A 167 2.59 8.27 -6.46
CA VAL A 167 2.11 9.26 -5.50
C VAL A 167 2.37 8.75 -4.10
N ALA A 168 3.31 9.37 -3.38
CA ALA A 168 3.60 9.07 -2.00
C ALA A 168 3.04 10.19 -1.11
N VAL A 169 2.30 9.83 -0.06
CA VAL A 169 1.64 10.77 0.84
C VAL A 169 1.99 10.40 2.28
N ASP A 170 2.70 11.28 2.99
CA ASP A 170 2.99 11.15 4.42
C ASP A 170 1.92 11.87 5.24
N CYS A 171 1.06 11.11 5.92
CA CYS A 171 0.02 11.67 6.77
C CYS A 171 0.56 12.03 8.15
N VAL A 172 0.61 13.32 8.45
CA VAL A 172 0.92 13.84 9.78
C VAL A 172 -0.37 13.95 10.57
N ARG A 173 -0.57 13.05 11.53
CA ARG A 173 -1.84 12.85 12.25
C ARG A 173 -1.98 13.75 13.49
N ASN A 174 -3.23 13.94 13.92
CA ASN A 174 -3.60 14.61 15.19
C ASN A 174 -3.14 16.06 15.31
N LEU A 175 -3.20 16.84 14.22
CA LEU A 175 -2.84 18.26 14.24
C LEU A 175 -4.01 19.17 14.67
N GLY A 176 -5.21 18.62 14.79
CA GLY A 176 -6.41 19.35 15.23
C GLY A 176 -6.72 20.55 14.33
N ARG A 177 -7.11 21.67 14.96
CA ARG A 177 -7.49 22.89 14.23
C ARG A 177 -6.41 23.47 13.32
N ALA A 178 -5.14 23.20 13.61
CA ALA A 178 -4.03 23.68 12.78
C ALA A 178 -4.02 23.05 11.38
N ALA A 179 -4.61 21.86 11.21
CA ALA A 179 -4.78 21.21 9.92
C ALA A 179 -6.10 21.54 9.23
N THR A 180 -7.02 22.27 9.88
CA THR A 180 -8.28 22.67 9.27
C THR A 180 -8.03 23.62 8.11
N GLY A 181 -8.40 23.21 6.90
CA GLY A 181 -8.18 24.00 5.67
C GLY A 181 -6.73 24.05 5.19
N ALA A 182 -5.79 23.37 5.88
CA ALA A 182 -4.42 23.24 5.38
C ALA A 182 -4.41 22.44 4.07
N SER A 183 -3.59 22.82 3.09
CA SER A 183 -3.38 22.03 1.88
C SER A 183 -2.34 20.93 2.12
N ALA A 184 -2.30 19.93 1.23
CA ALA A 184 -1.14 19.05 1.16
C ALA A 184 0.08 19.87 0.69
N GLU A 185 1.21 19.70 1.37
CA GLU A 185 2.48 20.30 0.99
C GLU A 185 3.16 19.37 -0.02
N GLU A 186 3.45 19.87 -1.23
CA GLU A 186 4.25 19.14 -2.22
C GLU A 186 5.72 19.25 -1.88
N LEU A 187 6.33 18.14 -1.47
CA LEU A 187 7.74 18.06 -1.11
C LEU A 187 8.62 17.76 -2.33
N VAL A 188 8.14 16.90 -3.22
CA VAL A 188 8.86 16.48 -4.42
C VAL A 188 7.89 16.39 -5.59
N ARG A 189 8.32 16.96 -6.72
CA ARG A 189 7.77 16.69 -8.04
C ARG A 189 8.91 16.41 -9.00
N GLU A 190 8.94 15.20 -9.51
CA GLU A 190 9.91 14.78 -10.51
C GLU A 190 9.16 14.16 -11.69
N THR A 191 9.50 14.57 -12.90
CA THR A 191 8.91 14.04 -14.13
C THR A 191 10.02 13.61 -15.06
N ARG A 192 9.97 12.37 -15.53
CA ARG A 192 10.87 11.82 -16.54
C ARG A 192 10.08 11.57 -17.81
N HIS A 193 10.49 12.24 -18.87
CA HIS A 193 9.98 12.02 -20.22
C HIS A 193 10.85 10.97 -20.89
N GLY A 194 10.24 9.85 -21.30
CA GLY A 194 10.89 8.87 -22.14
C GLY A 194 10.12 8.71 -23.45
N ASP A 195 10.75 8.09 -24.44
CA ASP A 195 10.16 7.84 -25.77
C ASP A 195 8.83 7.06 -25.70
N ARG A 196 8.60 6.33 -24.61
CA ARG A 196 7.46 5.42 -24.42
C ARG A 196 6.38 5.93 -23.47
N GLY A 197 6.57 7.09 -22.83
CA GLY A 197 5.61 7.60 -21.85
C GLY A 197 6.19 8.61 -20.86
N VAL A 198 5.31 9.10 -19.99
CA VAL A 198 5.65 10.02 -18.90
C VAL A 198 5.63 9.26 -17.57
N LYS A 199 6.69 9.44 -16.79
CA LYS A 199 6.87 8.84 -15.47
C LYS A 199 6.99 9.95 -14.45
N SER A 200 6.14 9.98 -13.44
CA SER A 200 6.19 11.02 -12.41
C SER A 200 6.32 10.46 -11.00
N LEU A 201 7.03 11.19 -10.15
CA LEU A 201 7.07 11.01 -8.71
C LEU A 201 6.50 12.27 -8.07
N LEU A 202 5.46 12.08 -7.26
CA LEU A 202 4.82 13.12 -6.48
C LEU A 202 4.88 12.71 -5.01
N VAL A 203 5.51 13.54 -4.18
CA VAL A 203 5.62 13.29 -2.74
C VAL A 203 4.96 14.43 -2.00
N TYR A 204 4.00 14.09 -1.14
CA TYR A 204 3.22 15.03 -0.37
C TYR A 204 3.37 14.80 1.12
N ARG A 205 3.42 15.87 1.89
CA ARG A 205 3.08 15.86 3.32
C ARG A 205 1.64 16.29 3.49
N PHE A 206 0.84 15.45 4.13
CA PHE A 206 -0.59 15.66 4.30
C PHE A 206 -0.93 15.88 5.77
N PRO A 207 -1.29 17.11 6.18
CA PRO A 207 -1.69 17.39 7.54
C PRO A 207 -3.13 16.89 7.79
N CYS A 208 -3.28 15.92 8.69
CA CYS A 208 -4.58 15.41 9.13
C CYS A 208 -5.04 16.13 10.41
N ILE A 209 -6.31 16.50 10.44
CA ILE A 209 -6.99 17.03 11.63
C ILE A 209 -6.97 15.97 12.73
N GLY A 210 -7.41 14.75 12.40
CA GLY A 210 -7.57 13.67 13.35
C GLY A 210 -6.55 12.55 13.20
N ASP A 211 -6.87 11.43 13.85
CA ASP A 211 -6.14 10.19 13.68
C ASP A 211 -6.59 9.47 12.40
N ASN A 212 -5.73 8.61 11.88
CA ASN A 212 -6.03 7.65 10.83
C ASN A 212 -5.45 6.30 11.25
N THR A 213 -6.33 5.31 11.37
CA THR A 213 -5.98 3.96 11.83
C THR A 213 -5.46 3.05 10.71
N GLY A 214 -5.36 3.58 9.50
CA GLY A 214 -5.41 2.79 8.28
C GLY A 214 -6.85 2.73 7.82
N SER A 215 -7.70 2.00 8.55
CA SER A 215 -9.04 1.56 8.11
C SER A 215 -10.03 2.69 7.82
N TYR A 216 -9.89 3.82 8.51
CA TYR A 216 -10.68 5.02 8.28
C TYR A 216 -9.93 6.24 8.83
N PHE A 217 -10.25 7.41 8.27
CA PHE A 217 -9.93 8.70 8.89
C PHE A 217 -10.97 9.00 9.96
N ARG A 218 -10.53 9.48 11.12
CA ARG A 218 -11.46 9.88 12.18
C ARG A 218 -12.34 11.06 11.77
N GLU A 219 -11.80 11.95 10.93
CA GLU A 219 -12.48 13.13 10.43
C GLU A 219 -12.79 12.94 8.94
N ASP A 220 -14.05 13.07 8.55
CA ASP A 220 -14.48 12.93 7.15
C ASP A 220 -13.78 13.94 6.24
N ALA A 221 -13.51 15.14 6.75
CA ALA A 221 -12.78 16.19 6.04
C ALA A 221 -11.36 15.77 5.61
N ASP A 222 -10.67 14.94 6.42
CA ASP A 222 -9.35 14.41 6.04
C ASP A 222 -9.47 13.39 4.90
N ALA A 223 -10.50 12.53 4.94
CA ALA A 223 -10.77 11.56 3.88
C ALA A 223 -11.14 12.25 2.55
N GLU A 224 -11.99 13.26 2.59
CA GLU A 224 -12.40 14.05 1.42
C GLU A 224 -11.21 14.78 0.79
N ARG A 225 -10.36 15.41 1.62
CA ARG A 225 -9.16 16.09 1.14
C ARG A 225 -8.13 15.13 0.55
N LEU A 226 -7.90 13.97 1.19
CA LEU A 226 -7.00 12.96 0.62
C LEU A 226 -7.57 12.44 -0.71
N ARG A 227 -8.88 12.20 -0.78
CA ARG A 227 -9.56 11.79 -2.00
C ARG A 227 -9.35 12.81 -3.11
N ALA A 228 -9.50 14.11 -2.81
CA ALA A 228 -9.27 15.18 -3.78
C ALA A 228 -7.80 15.26 -4.25
N LEU A 229 -6.83 14.88 -3.41
CA LEU A 229 -5.42 14.81 -3.80
C LEU A 229 -5.13 13.65 -4.77
N LEU A 230 -5.87 12.54 -4.65
CA LEU A 230 -5.62 11.30 -5.39
C LEU A 230 -6.51 11.13 -6.64
N LEU A 231 -7.45 12.04 -6.91
CA LEU A 231 -8.41 12.00 -8.03
C LEU A 231 -8.19 13.12 -9.03
#